data_AF-A0A508B918-F1
#
_entry.id   AF-A0A508B918-F1
#
_cell.length_a   1.000
_cell.length_b   1.000
_cell.length_c   1.000
_cell.angle_alpha   90.00
_cell.angle_beta   90.00
_cell.angle_gamma   90.00
#
_symmetry.space_group_name_H-M   'P 1'
#
loop_
_entity.id
_entity.type
_entity.pdbx_description
1 polymer ?
#
loop_
_entity_poly.entity_id
_entity_poly.type
_entity_poly.pdbx_seq_one_letter_code
_entity_poly.pdbx_strand_id
1 'polypeptide(L)' 'MNWQEALSAYDARLDDDGRIVRKGKTLGVVITEKRNRLRIESVAGTLLASGPVEPRTVERFVESFWFWTKEVH' A
#
# COMPACT_ATOMS: atom_id res chain seq x y z
N MET A 1 -9.85 12.06 1.47
CA MET A 1 -9.49 10.84 0.71
C MET A 1 -9.05 9.78 1.69
N ASN A 2 -9.63 8.59 1.61
CA ASN A 2 -9.28 7.45 2.44
C ASN A 2 -7.96 6.83 1.92
N TRP A 3 -6.99 6.54 2.79
CA TRP A 3 -5.72 5.94 2.36
C TRP A 3 -5.89 4.52 1.81
N GLN A 4 -6.96 3.82 2.21
CA GLN A 4 -7.28 2.47 1.75
C GLN A 4 -7.65 2.43 0.27
N GLU A 5 -8.15 3.55 -0.26
CA GLU A 5 -8.54 3.70 -1.67
C GLU A 5 -7.37 4.16 -2.56
N ALA A 6 -6.23 4.57 -1.97
CA ALA A 6 -5.10 5.14 -2.70
C ALA A 6 -4.55 4.19 -3.78
N LEU A 7 -4.64 2.88 -3.56
CA LEU A 7 -4.17 1.85 -4.47
C LEU A 7 -5.01 1.74 -5.76
N SER A 8 -6.27 2.22 -5.75
CA SER A 8 -7.17 2.12 -6.91
C SER A 8 -6.60 2.81 -8.15
N ALA A 9 -5.87 3.92 -7.97
CA ALA A 9 -5.18 4.63 -9.04
C ALA A 9 -4.04 3.83 -9.69
N TYR A 10 -3.68 2.66 -9.15
CA TYR A 10 -2.60 1.80 -9.64
C TYR A 10 -3.09 0.39 -10.05
N ASP A 11 -4.40 0.24 -10.28
CA ASP A 11 -5.08 -1.05 -10.54
C ASP A 11 -4.80 -2.09 -9.43
N ALA A 12 -4.80 -1.58 -8.20
CA ALA A 12 -4.52 -2.33 -6.98
C ALA A 12 -5.56 -2.02 -5.90
N ARG A 13 -5.66 -2.90 -4.90
CA ARG A 13 -6.54 -2.76 -3.75
C ARG A 13 -5.93 -3.43 -2.53
N LEU A 14 -6.51 -3.16 -1.35
CA LEU A 14 -6.28 -3.97 -0.17
C LEU A 14 -7.25 -5.18 -0.18
N ASP A 15 -6.78 -6.30 0.32
CA ASP A 15 -7.67 -7.37 0.80
C ASP A 15 -8.04 -7.16 2.28
N ASP A 16 -8.87 -8.06 2.82
CA ASP A 16 -9.41 -7.95 4.19
C ASP A 16 -8.30 -8.02 5.27
N ASP A 17 -7.17 -8.65 4.95
CA ASP A 17 -6.01 -8.75 5.84
C ASP A 17 -5.02 -7.58 5.68
N GLY A 18 -5.35 -6.61 4.81
CA GLY A 18 -4.50 -5.45 4.52
C GLY A 18 -3.32 -5.76 3.58
N ARG A 19 -3.29 -6.92 2.91
CA ARG A 19 -2.33 -7.19 1.83
C ARG A 19 -2.69 -6.44 0.57
N ILE A 20 -1.66 -6.05 -0.16
CA ILE A 20 -1.84 -5.40 -1.47
C ILE A 20 -2.13 -6.49 -2.52
N VAL A 21 -3.25 -6.35 -3.23
CA VAL A 21 -3.61 -7.14 -4.41
C VAL A 21 -3.54 -6.24 -5.63
N ARG A 22 -2.74 -6.59 -6.64
CA ARG A 22 -2.67 -5.86 -7.91
C ARG A 22 -2.88 -6.81 -9.08
N LYS A 23 -3.73 -6.44 -10.04
CA LYS A 23 -3.99 -7.25 -11.26
C LYS A 23 -4.27 -8.73 -10.94
N GLY A 24 -5.05 -8.98 -9.88
CA GLY A 24 -5.40 -10.32 -9.41
C GLY A 24 -4.32 -11.08 -8.64
N LYS A 25 -3.14 -10.49 -8.39
CA LYS A 25 -2.04 -11.12 -7.64
C LYS A 25 -1.88 -10.48 -6.27
N THR A 26 -1.94 -11.30 -5.22
CA THR A 26 -1.60 -10.89 -3.85
C THR A 26 -0.08 -10.74 -3.71
N LEU A 27 0.36 -9.59 -3.20
CA LEU A 27 1.77 -9.28 -3.01
C LEU A 27 2.22 -9.61 -1.58
N GLY A 28 3.53 -9.80 -1.41
CA GLY A 28 4.15 -10.08 -0.12
C GLY A 28 4.27 -8.87 0.81
N VAL A 29 3.32 -7.93 0.76
CA VAL A 29 3.32 -6.68 1.53
C VAL A 29 1.95 -6.45 2.15
N VAL A 30 1.96 -6.06 3.44
CA VAL A 30 0.79 -5.75 4.25
C VAL A 30 0.87 -4.29 4.70
N ILE A 31 -0.26 -3.58 4.68
CA ILE A 31 -0.40 -2.24 5.26
C ILE A 31 -1.27 -2.34 6.51
N THR A 32 -0.72 -1.93 7.65
CA THR A 32 -1.46 -1.83 8.92
C THR A 32 -1.42 -0.42 9.47
N GLU A 33 -2.46 -0.04 10.20
CA GLU A 33 -2.45 1.17 11.01
C GLU A 33 -2.02 0.82 12.44
N LYS A 34 -0.98 1.49 12.94
CA LYS A 34 -0.49 1.29 14.31
C LYS A 34 0.00 2.61 14.90
N ARG A 35 -0.56 2.98 16.06
CA ARG A 35 -0.18 4.21 16.79
C ARG A 35 -0.22 5.47 15.89
N ASN A 36 -1.33 5.68 15.19
CA ASN A 36 -1.55 6.82 14.29
C ASN A 36 -0.51 6.93 13.14
N ARG A 37 -0.04 5.78 12.66
CA ARG A 37 0.88 5.67 11.52
C ARG A 37 0.52 4.48 10.66
N LEU A 38 0.75 4.60 9.37
CA LEU A 38 0.80 3.43 8.49
C LEU A 38 2.15 2.74 8.66
N ARG A 39 2.09 1.42 8.74
CA ARG A 39 3.23 0.52 8.68
C ARG A 39 3.05 -0.37 7.48
N ILE A 40 4.03 -0.34 6.60
CA ILE A 40 4.07 -1.15 5.40
C ILE A 40 5.17 -2.18 5.62
N GLU A 41 4.77 -3.43 5.76
CA GLU A 41 5.64 -4.53 6.19
C GLU A 41 5.61 -5.65 5.16
N SER A 42 6.73 -6.34 4.97
CA SER A 42 6.72 -7.60 4.24
C SER A 42 5.95 -8.64 5.03
N VAL A 43 5.41 -9.67 4.36
CA VAL A 43 4.78 -10.81 5.04
C VAL A 43 5.75 -11.58 5.96
N ALA A 44 7.06 -11.38 5.79
CA ALA A 44 8.09 -11.91 6.68
C ALA A 44 8.34 -11.03 7.93
N GLY A 45 7.59 -9.93 8.11
CA GLY A 45 7.69 -9.04 9.26
C GLY A 45 8.75 -7.94 9.15
N THR A 46 9.35 -7.73 7.96
CA THR A 46 10.32 -6.65 7.75
C THR A 46 9.59 -5.33 7.50
N LEU A 47 9.92 -4.29 8.25
CA LEU A 47 9.41 -2.94 7.98
C LEU A 47 10.02 -2.38 6.69
N LEU A 48 9.19 -2.10 5.70
CA LEU A 48 9.60 -1.54 4.41
C LEU A 48 9.42 -0.02 4.39
N ALA A 49 8.33 0.48 4.96
CA ALA A 49 8.06 1.91 5.09
C ALA A 49 7.11 2.22 6.26
N SER A 50 7.14 3.47 6.73
CA SER A 50 6.14 3.98 7.66
C SER A 50 5.94 5.47 7.49
N GLY A 51 4.70 5.94 7.63
CA GLY A 51 4.34 7.34 7.46
C GLY A 51 3.04 7.70 8.17
N PRO A 52 2.58 8.95 8.02
CA PRO A 52 1.27 9.38 8.50
C PRO A 52 0.14 8.56 7.85
N VAL A 53 -1.03 8.53 8.51
CA VAL A 53 -2.27 7.88 8.04
C VAL A 53 -2.89 8.71 6.91
N GLU A 54 -2.19 8.74 5.78
CA GLU A 54 -2.50 9.57 4.62
C GLU A 54 -2.31 8.77 3.32
N PRO A 55 -3.14 9.01 2.29
CA PRO A 55 -3.00 8.38 0.98
C PRO A 55 -1.57 8.48 0.40
N ARG A 56 -0.95 9.66 0.55
CA ARG A 56 0.39 9.95 0.03
C ARG A 56 1.46 9.00 0.56
N THR A 57 1.30 8.46 1.77
CA THR A 57 2.23 7.46 2.32
C THR A 57 2.20 6.17 1.49
N VAL A 58 1.00 5.72 1.11
CA VAL A 58 0.80 4.51 0.29
C VAL A 58 1.29 4.76 -1.14
N GLU A 59 0.89 5.88 -1.74
CA GLU A 59 1.29 6.28 -3.10
C GLU A 59 2.83 6.30 -3.24
N ARG A 60 3.52 7.05 -2.36
CA ARG A 60 4.98 7.14 -2.39
C ARG A 60 5.66 5.80 -2.23
N PHE A 61 5.10 4.92 -1.39
CA PHE A 61 5.66 3.59 -1.20
C PHE A 61 5.58 2.77 -2.48
N VAL A 62 4.41 2.66 -3.11
CA VAL A 62 4.26 1.82 -4.31
C VAL A 62 5.02 2.38 -5.52
N GLU A 63 5.11 3.71 -5.62
CA GLU A 63 5.91 4.41 -6.62
C GLU A 63 7.41 4.19 -6.41
N SER A 64 7.90 4.18 -5.17
CA SER A 64 9.35 4.04 -4.92
C SER A 64 9.81 2.58 -4.87
N PHE A 65 8.97 1.68 -4.35
CA PHE A 65 9.35 0.29 -4.10
C PHE A 65 9.21 -0.59 -5.34
N TRP A 66 8.16 -0.36 -6.15
CA TRP A 66 7.92 -1.12 -7.38
C TRP A 66 7.92 -0.27 -8.65
N PHE A 67 8.19 1.04 -8.54
CA PHE A 67 8.17 1.95 -9.70
C PHE A 67 6.81 1.96 -10.41
N TRP A 68 5.72 1.78 -9.67
CA TRP A 68 4.38 1.87 -10.23
C TRP A 68 4.07 3.31 -10.62
N THR A 69 3.39 3.47 -11.74
CA THR A 69 2.81 4.74 -12.17
C THR A 69 1.30 4.66 -12.02
N LYS A 70 0.65 5.80 -11.77
CA LYS A 70 -0.81 5.86 -11.81
C LYS A 70 -1.29 5.44 -13.20
N GLU A 71 -2.27 4.56 -13.23
CA GLU A 71 -2.91 4.15 -14.48
C GLU A 71 -3.77 5.32 -14.94
N VAL A 72 -3.58 5.77 -16.18
CA VAL A 72 -4.45 6.78 -16.80
C VAL A 72 -5.64 6.02 -17.35
N HIS A 73 -6.81 6.19 -16.74
CA HIS A 73 -8.08 5.68 -17.25
C HIS A 73 -8.83 6.78 -18.01
#